data_AF-A0AA43TIE3-F1
#
_entry.id   AF-A0AA43TIE3-F1
#
_cell.length_a   1.000
_cell.length_b   1.000
_cell.length_c   1.000
_cell.angle_alpha   90.00
_cell.angle_beta   90.00
_cell.angle_gamma   90.00
#
_symmetry.space_group_name_H-M   'P 1'
#
loop_
_entity.id
_entity.type
_entity.pdbx_description
1 polymer ?
#
loop_
_entity_poly.entity_id
_entity_poly.type
_entity_poly.pdbx_seq_one_letter_code
_entity_poly.pdbx_strand_id
1 'polypeptide(L)'
;MGLFDWLKKKNNKNTINCGSVTLSYSIEVTKNPVQEKIAALHREATTHKVSNWPAAVACLQEAADLMRQHPSDYVLDRWTRLPVFMQQAGQFDEAMQEFERLLSEVEERVRQESPDRASPAWIEYQINRNYQTIYDKMRMVCKRQKRSDDAAKYGQLSIEYGERTEELRVIVDAERKAERRAYQEKIAGSR
;
A
#
# COMPACT_ATOMS: atom_id res chain seq x y z
N MET A 1 5.57 -36.85 -7.99
CA MET A 1 5.14 -37.16 -6.62
C MET A 1 6.38 -37.17 -5.73
N GLY A 2 6.58 -36.34 -4.71
CA GLY A 2 5.79 -35.23 -4.19
C GLY A 2 6.73 -34.31 -3.40
N LEU A 3 6.79 -33.04 -3.82
CA LEU A 3 7.56 -31.94 -3.23
C LEU A 3 6.75 -31.26 -2.09
N PHE A 4 6.08 -32.08 -1.27
CA PHE A 4 4.94 -31.65 -0.43
C PHE A 4 5.11 -31.94 1.08
N ASP A 5 6.35 -32.04 1.58
CA ASP A 5 6.61 -32.30 3.02
C ASP A 5 7.55 -31.27 3.68
N TRP A 6 7.73 -30.09 3.07
CA TRP A 6 8.49 -28.96 3.66
C TRP A 6 7.59 -27.93 4.37
N LEU A 7 6.30 -28.23 4.56
CA LEU A 7 5.35 -27.42 5.32
C LEU A 7 4.95 -28.12 6.63
N LYS A 8 5.94 -28.40 7.49
CA LYS A 8 5.70 -28.73 8.91
C LYS A 8 6.41 -27.73 9.82
N LYS A 9 5.64 -26.71 10.20
CA LYS A 9 5.43 -26.30 11.60
C LYS A 9 6.70 -25.91 12.39
N LYS A 10 7.21 -24.70 12.17
CA LYS A 10 7.99 -23.98 13.21
C LYS A 10 7.04 -23.10 14.02
N ASN A 11 6.36 -23.73 14.98
CA ASN A 11 5.79 -23.01 16.13
C ASN A 11 6.98 -22.50 16.96
N ASN A 12 7.24 -21.20 16.91
CA ASN A 12 8.24 -20.57 17.75
C ASN A 12 7.69 -20.43 19.17
N LYS A 13 7.94 -21.42 20.03
CA LYS A 13 7.64 -21.34 21.46
C LYS A 13 8.79 -20.59 22.13
N ASN A 14 8.62 -19.28 22.36
CA ASN A 14 9.49 -18.56 23.28
C ASN A 14 9.05 -18.85 24.73
N THR A 15 9.74 -19.77 25.39
CA THR A 15 9.62 -20.02 26.82
C THR A 15 10.57 -19.09 27.58
N ILE A 16 10.03 -18.12 28.31
CA ILE A 16 10.74 -17.43 29.39
C ILE A 16 10.26 -18.09 30.69
N ASN A 17 11.18 -18.77 31.39
CA ASN A 17 10.88 -19.48 32.63
C ASN A 17 11.29 -18.60 33.82
N CYS A 18 10.31 -17.99 34.48
CA CYS A 18 10.49 -17.39 35.79
C CYS A 18 9.20 -17.64 36.59
N GLY A 19 9.28 -18.50 37.60
CA GLY A 19 8.30 -18.63 38.69
C GLY A 19 6.82 -18.71 38.32
N SER A 20 6.31 -19.93 38.14
CA SER A 20 4.93 -20.34 38.48
C SER A 20 3.78 -19.35 38.23
N VAL A 21 3.48 -19.05 36.95
CA VAL A 21 2.13 -19.05 36.34
C VAL A 21 2.36 -19.13 34.83
N THR A 22 2.10 -20.27 34.20
CA THR A 22 2.18 -20.40 32.73
C THR A 22 0.92 -19.80 32.11
N LEU A 23 0.91 -18.47 31.90
CA LEU A 23 -0.15 -17.82 31.14
C LEU A 23 0.10 -18.07 29.65
N SER A 24 -0.45 -19.16 29.11
CA SER A 24 -0.42 -19.43 27.67
C SER A 24 -1.41 -18.51 26.97
N TYR A 25 -0.95 -17.35 26.49
CA TYR A 25 -1.76 -16.51 25.61
C TYR A 25 -1.65 -17.03 24.18
N SER A 26 -2.70 -17.68 23.70
CA SER A 26 -2.87 -17.97 22.27
C SER A 26 -3.24 -16.66 21.58
N ILE A 27 -2.30 -16.04 20.88
CA ILE A 27 -2.62 -14.93 19.97
C ILE A 27 -3.35 -15.56 18.78
N GLU A 28 -4.68 -15.64 18.85
CA GLU A 28 -5.50 -15.86 17.68
C GLU A 28 -5.39 -14.61 16.82
N VAL A 29 -4.53 -14.66 15.79
CA VAL A 29 -4.54 -13.64 14.73
C VAL A 29 -5.84 -13.86 13.96
N THR A 30 -6.91 -13.21 14.42
CA THR A 30 -8.19 -13.12 13.72
C THR A 30 -7.92 -12.39 12.41
N LYS A 31 -7.73 -13.17 11.35
CA LYS A 31 -7.52 -12.62 10.02
C LYS A 31 -8.76 -11.84 9.62
N ASN A 32 -8.57 -10.59 9.21
CA ASN A 32 -9.68 -9.77 8.73
C ASN A 32 -10.22 -10.39 7.42
N PRO A 33 -11.46 -10.91 7.40
CA PRO A 33 -11.99 -11.62 6.24
C PRO A 33 -12.06 -10.73 5.00
N VAL A 34 -12.24 -9.42 5.16
CA VAL A 34 -12.22 -8.45 4.06
C VAL A 34 -10.84 -8.36 3.43
N GLN A 35 -9.78 -8.26 4.25
CA GLN A 35 -8.40 -8.19 3.75
C GLN A 35 -8.00 -9.49 3.03
N GLU A 36 -8.45 -10.65 3.52
CA GLU A 36 -8.25 -11.93 2.84
C GLU A 36 -8.95 -11.98 1.48
N LYS A 37 -10.20 -11.49 1.41
CA LYS A 37 -10.95 -11.39 0.16
C LYS A 37 -10.26 -10.49 -0.86
N ILE A 38 -9.84 -9.29 -0.45
CA ILE A 38 -9.05 -8.37 -1.30
C ILE A 38 -7.79 -9.06 -1.82
N ALA A 39 -7.05 -9.75 -0.96
CA ALA A 39 -5.85 -10.48 -1.36
C ALA A 39 -6.14 -11.67 -2.31
N ALA A 40 -7.29 -12.34 -2.16
CA ALA A 40 -7.74 -13.37 -3.09
C ALA A 40 -8.04 -12.78 -4.47
N LEU A 41 -8.81 -11.69 -4.53
CA LEU A 41 -9.16 -11.01 -5.78
C LEU A 41 -7.91 -10.54 -6.55
N HIS A 42 -6.90 -9.99 -5.88
CA HIS A 42 -5.64 -9.63 -6.55
C HIS A 42 -4.88 -10.85 -7.12
N ARG A 43 -4.93 -12.01 -6.45
CA ARG A 43 -4.33 -13.25 -6.95
C ARG A 43 -5.11 -13.76 -8.15
N GLU A 44 -6.44 -13.83 -8.06
CA GLU A 44 -7.33 -14.24 -9.15
C GLU A 44 -7.16 -13.36 -10.39
N ALA A 45 -7.06 -12.04 -10.21
CA ALA A 45 -6.77 -11.12 -11.30
C ALA A 45 -5.46 -11.48 -12.03
N THR A 46 -4.42 -11.90 -11.29
CA THR A 46 -3.15 -12.34 -11.89
C THR A 46 -3.32 -13.60 -12.73
N THR A 47 -4.12 -14.55 -12.24
CA THR A 47 -4.42 -15.79 -12.95
C THR A 47 -5.20 -15.50 -14.23
N HIS A 48 -6.22 -14.64 -14.16
CA HIS A 48 -7.05 -14.29 -15.31
C HIS A 48 -6.33 -13.48 -16.37
N LYS A 49 -5.36 -12.63 -16.00
CA LYS A 49 -4.60 -11.77 -16.93
C LYS A 49 -3.97 -12.52 -18.11
N VAL A 50 -3.71 -13.82 -17.99
CA VAL A 50 -3.09 -14.63 -19.05
C VAL A 50 -4.04 -14.89 -20.23
N SER A 51 -5.35 -15.00 -19.97
CA SER A 51 -6.32 -15.48 -20.98
C SER A 51 -7.68 -14.80 -20.95
N ASN A 52 -8.03 -14.07 -19.89
CA ASN A 52 -9.34 -13.47 -19.68
C ASN A 52 -9.20 -12.09 -19.00
N TRP A 53 -8.91 -11.08 -19.82
CA TRP A 53 -8.83 -9.69 -19.38
C TRP A 53 -10.10 -9.18 -18.68
N PRO A 54 -11.32 -9.42 -19.22
CA PRO A 54 -12.55 -9.01 -18.53
C PRO A 54 -12.67 -9.54 -17.10
N ALA A 55 -12.37 -10.83 -16.88
CA ALA A 55 -12.39 -11.40 -15.53
C ALA A 55 -11.30 -10.79 -14.63
N ALA A 56 -10.11 -10.53 -15.16
CA ALA A 56 -9.03 -9.91 -14.39
C ALA A 56 -9.40 -8.49 -13.93
N VAL A 57 -10.03 -7.69 -14.80
CA VAL A 57 -10.51 -6.35 -14.47
C VAL A 57 -11.66 -6.43 -13.46
N ALA A 58 -12.61 -7.35 -13.63
CA ALA A 58 -13.71 -7.53 -12.68
C ALA A 58 -13.23 -7.84 -11.25
N CYS A 59 -12.25 -8.74 -11.09
CA CYS A 59 -11.65 -9.02 -9.79
C CYS A 59 -11.04 -7.76 -9.14
N LEU A 60 -10.34 -6.93 -9.93
CA LEU A 60 -9.69 -5.72 -9.42
C LEU A 60 -10.69 -4.58 -9.14
N GLN A 61 -11.81 -4.52 -9.88
CA GLN A 61 -12.89 -3.59 -9.59
C GLN A 61 -13.50 -3.89 -8.23
N GLU A 62 -13.84 -5.16 -7.97
CA GLU A 62 -14.35 -5.59 -6.68
C GLU A 62 -13.34 -5.35 -5.56
N ALA A 63 -12.05 -5.62 -5.81
CA ALA A 63 -11.00 -5.34 -4.83
C ALA A 63 -10.89 -3.85 -4.50
N ALA A 64 -10.95 -2.98 -5.53
CA ALA A 64 -10.89 -1.54 -5.34
C ALA A 64 -12.10 -1.02 -4.55
N ASP A 65 -13.30 -1.53 -4.83
CA ASP A 65 -14.51 -1.15 -4.11
C ASP A 65 -14.45 -1.59 -2.64
N LEU A 66 -13.98 -2.80 -2.35
CA LEU A 66 -13.75 -3.27 -0.98
C LEU A 66 -12.68 -2.44 -0.25
N MET A 67 -11.59 -2.08 -0.93
CA MET A 67 -10.54 -1.25 -0.35
C MET A 67 -11.05 0.16 0.01
N ARG A 68 -11.97 0.73 -0.80
CA ARG A 68 -12.62 2.01 -0.49
C ARG A 68 -13.63 1.91 0.66
N GLN A 69 -14.40 0.82 0.71
CA GLN A 69 -15.38 0.59 1.79
C GLN A 69 -14.73 0.25 3.13
N HIS A 70 -13.54 -0.33 3.09
CA HIS A 70 -12.78 -0.75 4.26
C HIS A 70 -11.35 -0.19 4.19
N PRO A 71 -11.17 1.12 4.43
CA PRO A 71 -9.87 1.76 4.44
C PRO A 71 -8.91 1.04 5.40
N SER A 72 -7.70 0.80 4.93
CA SER A 72 -6.63 0.10 5.64
C SER A 72 -5.31 0.46 4.98
N ASP A 73 -4.17 0.08 5.56
CA ASP A 73 -2.82 0.41 5.11
C ASP A 73 -2.40 -0.38 3.85
N TYR A 74 -3.22 -0.35 2.80
CA TYR A 74 -2.94 -1.04 1.56
C TYR A 74 -1.74 -0.43 0.84
N VAL A 75 -0.82 -1.30 0.42
CA VAL A 75 0.30 -0.87 -0.43
C VAL A 75 -0.23 -0.23 -1.72
N LEU A 76 0.35 0.92 -2.09
CA LEU A 76 -0.10 1.73 -3.23
C LEU A 76 -0.11 0.99 -4.58
N ASP A 77 0.71 -0.04 -4.74
CA ASP A 77 0.68 -0.91 -5.92
C ASP A 77 -0.67 -1.62 -6.08
N ARG A 78 -1.39 -1.95 -4.98
CA ARG A 78 -2.73 -2.53 -5.06
C ARG A 78 -3.74 -1.56 -5.67
N TRP A 79 -3.73 -0.31 -5.23
CA TRP A 79 -4.59 0.75 -5.75
C TRP A 79 -4.37 1.00 -7.24
N THR A 80 -3.11 1.08 -7.69
CA THR A 80 -2.78 1.37 -9.09
C THR A 80 -2.93 0.17 -10.03
N ARG A 81 -3.25 -1.02 -9.50
CA ARG A 81 -3.29 -2.25 -10.30
C ARG A 81 -4.48 -2.31 -11.24
N LEU A 82 -5.65 -1.84 -10.79
CA LEU A 82 -6.88 -1.77 -11.58
C LEU A 82 -6.68 -0.94 -12.87
N PRO A 83 -6.28 0.34 -12.81
CA PRO A 83 -6.10 1.13 -14.03
C PRO A 83 -4.98 0.58 -14.94
N VAL A 84 -3.93 -0.01 -14.37
CA VAL A 84 -2.90 -0.69 -15.18
C VAL A 84 -3.47 -1.90 -15.94
N PHE A 85 -4.36 -2.67 -15.32
CA PHE A 85 -4.97 -3.84 -15.97
C PHE A 85 -6.03 -3.41 -17.00
N MET A 86 -6.83 -2.37 -16.72
CA MET A 86 -7.73 -1.76 -17.71
C MET A 86 -6.97 -1.33 -18.96
N GLN A 87 -5.83 -0.63 -18.81
CA GLN A 87 -4.98 -0.26 -19.94
C GLN A 87 -4.55 -1.47 -20.77
N GLN A 88 -4.08 -2.52 -20.10
CA GLN A 88 -3.60 -3.74 -20.78
C GLN A 88 -4.74 -4.54 -21.43
N ALA A 89 -5.98 -4.40 -20.94
CA ALA A 89 -7.19 -4.93 -21.54
C ALA A 89 -7.71 -4.09 -22.73
N GLY A 90 -7.06 -2.98 -23.08
CA GLY A 90 -7.48 -2.07 -24.16
C GLY A 90 -8.43 -0.95 -23.72
N GLN A 91 -8.74 -0.85 -22.41
CA GLN A 91 -9.63 0.15 -21.82
C GLN A 91 -8.81 1.34 -21.31
N PHE A 92 -8.19 2.09 -22.23
CA PHE A 92 -7.26 3.16 -21.84
C PHE A 92 -7.95 4.37 -21.23
N ASP A 93 -9.09 4.80 -21.79
CA ASP A 93 -9.77 5.99 -21.30
C ASP A 93 -10.35 5.74 -19.90
N GLU A 94 -10.90 4.55 -19.66
CA GLU A 94 -11.35 4.10 -18.35
C GLU A 94 -10.20 3.96 -17.36
N ALA A 95 -9.04 3.46 -17.80
CA ALA A 95 -7.84 3.43 -16.98
C ALA A 95 -7.41 4.83 -16.52
N MET A 96 -7.46 5.82 -17.42
CA MET A 96 -7.12 7.20 -17.08
C MET A 96 -8.14 7.83 -16.13
N GLN A 97 -9.45 7.56 -16.32
CA GLN A 97 -10.49 8.00 -15.39
C GLN A 97 -10.28 7.42 -13.98
N GLU A 98 -9.92 6.14 -13.90
CA GLU A 98 -9.64 5.50 -12.62
C GLU A 98 -8.36 6.07 -11.98
N PHE A 99 -7.32 6.40 -12.74
CA PHE A 99 -6.16 7.12 -12.19
C PHE A 99 -6.54 8.51 -11.64
N GLU A 100 -7.35 9.29 -12.36
CA GLU A 100 -7.82 10.60 -11.91
C GLU A 100 -8.67 10.48 -10.64
N ARG A 101 -9.48 9.42 -10.53
CA ARG A 101 -10.20 9.08 -9.29
C ARG A 101 -9.23 8.78 -8.15
N LEU A 102 -8.18 7.99 -8.39
CA LEU A 102 -7.16 7.73 -7.36
C LEU A 102 -6.46 9.02 -6.92
N LEU A 103 -6.20 9.96 -7.84
CA LEU A 103 -5.61 11.26 -7.54
C LEU A 103 -6.50 12.13 -6.63
N SER A 104 -7.81 12.16 -6.90
CA SER A 104 -8.77 12.93 -6.09
C SER A 104 -9.00 12.32 -4.69
N GLU A 105 -8.78 11.01 -4.56
CA GLU A 105 -8.92 10.29 -3.29
C GLU A 105 -7.64 10.31 -2.41
N VAL A 106 -6.48 10.76 -2.92
CA VAL A 106 -5.17 10.64 -2.23
C VAL A 106 -5.20 11.15 -0.80
N GLU A 107 -5.59 12.41 -0.60
CA GLU A 107 -5.49 13.03 0.72
C GLU A 107 -6.41 12.35 1.74
N GLU A 108 -7.63 12.02 1.31
CA GLU A 108 -8.61 11.40 2.20
C GLU A 108 -8.17 9.99 2.60
N ARG A 109 -7.67 9.19 1.65
CA ARG A 109 -7.10 7.88 1.97
C ARG A 109 -5.92 8.00 2.91
N VAL A 110 -4.97 8.91 2.66
CA VAL A 110 -3.81 9.07 3.53
C VAL A 110 -4.24 9.45 4.95
N ARG A 111 -5.26 10.29 5.11
CA ARG A 111 -5.81 10.62 6.45
C ARG A 111 -6.44 9.40 7.12
N GLN A 112 -7.22 8.60 6.41
CA GLN A 112 -7.86 7.39 6.94
C GLN A 112 -6.85 6.27 7.27
N GLU A 113 -5.76 6.19 6.52
CA GLU A 113 -4.69 5.20 6.70
C GLU A 113 -3.64 5.62 7.74
N SER A 114 -3.61 6.91 8.11
CA SER A 114 -2.63 7.44 9.04
C SER A 114 -3.00 7.13 10.50
N PRO A 115 -2.04 6.75 11.35
CA PRO A 115 -2.29 6.66 12.79
C PRO A 115 -2.76 8.00 13.37
N ASP A 116 -3.59 7.97 14.42
CA ASP A 116 -4.11 9.19 15.09
C ASP A 116 -3.02 10.19 15.53
N ARG A 117 -1.80 9.71 15.77
CA ARG A 117 -0.65 10.50 16.22
C ARG A 117 0.33 10.84 15.10
N ALA A 118 -0.05 10.66 13.85
CA ALA A 118 0.77 11.05 12.71
C ALA A 118 1.06 12.56 12.76
N SER A 119 2.33 12.95 12.60
CA SER A 119 2.68 14.36 12.44
C SER A 119 2.17 14.89 11.11
N PRO A 120 1.90 16.21 10.99
CA PRO A 120 1.53 16.82 9.72
C PRO A 120 2.56 16.54 8.61
N ALA A 121 3.86 16.57 8.94
CA ALA A 121 4.93 16.26 7.99
C ALA A 121 4.86 14.80 7.49
N TRP A 122 4.48 13.85 8.34
CA TRP A 122 4.26 12.46 7.92
C TRP A 122 3.06 12.32 6.97
N ILE A 123 1.96 13.00 7.25
CA ILE A 123 0.77 13.00 6.38
C ILE A 123 1.13 13.58 5.01
N GLU A 124 1.80 14.73 4.99
CA GLU A 124 2.22 15.38 3.75
C GLU A 124 3.23 14.53 2.97
N TYR A 125 4.18 13.88 3.66
CA TYR A 125 5.10 12.92 3.07
C TYR A 125 4.35 11.78 2.36
N GLN A 126 3.35 11.21 3.03
CA GLN A 126 2.54 10.12 2.47
C GLN A 126 1.69 10.58 1.29
N ILE A 127 1.13 11.79 1.33
CA ILE A 127 0.40 12.41 0.20
C ILE A 127 1.31 12.54 -1.02
N ASN A 128 2.49 13.16 -0.87
CA ASN A 128 3.41 13.36 -1.99
C ASN A 128 3.93 12.03 -2.57
N ARG A 129 4.22 11.05 -1.70
CA ARG A 129 4.60 9.69 -2.13
C ARG A 129 3.48 9.00 -2.93
N ASN A 130 2.23 9.25 -2.56
CA ASN A 130 1.08 8.74 -3.30
C ASN A 130 1.00 9.35 -4.70
N TYR A 131 1.04 10.68 -4.79
CA TYR A 131 1.05 11.39 -6.06
C TYR A 131 2.19 10.96 -6.98
N GLN A 132 3.42 10.92 -6.46
CA GLN A 132 4.60 10.47 -7.21
C GLN A 132 4.36 9.12 -7.90
N THR A 133 3.86 8.15 -7.13
CA THR A 133 3.67 6.77 -7.62
C THR A 133 2.53 6.70 -8.63
N ILE A 134 1.42 7.40 -8.39
CA ILE A 134 0.28 7.41 -9.32
C ILE A 134 0.72 8.03 -10.66
N TYR A 135 1.40 9.17 -10.63
CA TYR A 135 1.92 9.80 -11.84
C TYR A 135 2.97 8.95 -12.56
N ASP A 136 3.82 8.21 -11.85
CA ASP A 136 4.75 7.27 -12.49
C ASP A 136 4.00 6.17 -13.26
N LYS A 137 2.93 5.61 -12.68
CA LYS A 137 2.10 4.60 -13.35
C LYS A 137 1.35 5.19 -14.54
N MET A 138 0.80 6.40 -14.43
CA MET A 138 0.16 7.12 -15.54
C MET A 138 1.16 7.33 -16.68
N ARG A 139 2.38 7.78 -16.40
CA ARG A 139 3.47 7.88 -17.38
C ARG A 139 3.72 6.56 -18.09
N MET A 140 3.85 5.46 -17.35
CA MET A 140 4.09 4.13 -17.94
C MET A 140 2.94 3.70 -18.86
N VAL A 141 1.70 3.95 -18.46
CA VAL A 141 0.49 3.65 -19.22
C VAL A 141 0.42 4.49 -20.50
N CYS A 142 0.67 5.81 -20.43
CA CYS A 142 0.75 6.68 -21.61
C CYS A 142 1.86 6.27 -22.58
N LYS A 143 3.04 5.86 -22.09
CA LYS A 143 4.14 5.36 -22.94
C LYS A 143 3.72 4.15 -23.78
N ARG A 144 2.99 3.20 -23.20
CA ARG A 144 2.51 2.00 -23.93
C ARG A 144 1.53 2.36 -25.05
N GLN A 145 0.74 3.40 -24.85
CA GLN A 145 -0.23 3.90 -25.82
C GLN A 145 0.35 4.93 -26.80
N LYS A 146 1.67 5.13 -26.79
CA LYS A 146 2.37 6.09 -27.66
C LYS A 146 1.87 7.54 -27.48
N ARG A 147 1.39 7.87 -26.28
CA ARG A 147 0.98 9.23 -25.87
C ARG A 147 2.19 9.94 -25.25
N SER A 148 3.12 10.39 -26.09
CA SER A 148 4.41 10.94 -25.64
C SER A 148 4.28 12.16 -24.75
N ASP A 149 3.37 13.07 -25.10
CA ASP A 149 3.22 14.36 -24.43
C ASP A 149 2.63 14.17 -23.03
N ASP A 150 1.60 13.33 -22.93
CA ASP A 150 1.01 12.93 -21.65
C ASP A 150 2.04 12.18 -20.79
N ALA A 151 2.83 11.28 -21.39
CA ALA A 151 3.89 10.58 -20.67
C ALA A 151 4.97 11.54 -20.14
N ALA A 152 5.35 12.57 -20.90
CA ALA A 152 6.30 13.59 -20.47
C ALA A 152 5.72 14.40 -19.31
N LYS A 153 4.47 14.87 -19.44
CA LYS A 153 3.73 15.61 -18.40
C LYS A 153 3.69 14.83 -17.09
N TYR A 154 3.21 13.58 -17.12
CA TYR A 154 3.12 12.76 -15.90
C TYR A 154 4.49 12.36 -15.36
N GLY A 155 5.50 12.23 -16.24
CA GLY A 155 6.88 12.06 -15.80
C GLY A 155 7.42 13.25 -15.00
N GLN A 156 7.14 14.48 -15.45
CA GLN A 156 7.54 15.68 -14.73
C GLN A 156 6.84 15.79 -13.37
N LEU A 157 5.53 15.54 -13.32
CA LEU A 157 4.78 15.54 -12.07
C LEU A 157 5.32 14.49 -11.09
N SER A 158 5.63 13.28 -11.57
CA SER A 158 6.22 12.24 -10.71
C SER A 158 7.57 12.68 -10.12
N ILE A 159 8.40 13.38 -10.89
CA ILE A 159 9.68 13.92 -10.40
C ILE A 159 9.43 14.99 -9.33
N GLU A 160 8.57 15.97 -9.60
CA GLU A 160 8.27 17.07 -8.67
C GLU A 160 7.77 16.55 -7.31
N TYR A 161 6.81 15.63 -7.33
CA TYR A 161 6.31 15.00 -6.10
C TYR A 161 7.37 14.10 -5.44
N GLY A 162 8.30 13.53 -6.20
CA GLY A 162 9.43 12.78 -5.66
C GLY A 162 10.44 13.66 -4.92
N GLU A 163 10.73 14.84 -5.46
CA GLU A 163 11.61 15.84 -4.82
C GLU A 163 11.01 16.32 -3.49
N ARG A 164 9.72 16.69 -3.48
CA ARG A 164 8.99 17.06 -2.24
C ARG A 164 8.99 15.92 -1.22
N THR A 165 8.83 14.68 -1.69
CA THR A 165 8.87 13.49 -0.81
C THR A 165 10.22 13.36 -0.11
N GLU A 166 11.32 13.62 -0.83
CA GLU A 166 12.68 13.55 -0.27
C GLU A 166 12.95 14.69 0.73
N GLU A 167 12.48 15.90 0.46
CA GLU A 167 12.54 17.02 1.40
C GLU A 167 11.81 16.70 2.71
N LEU A 168 10.56 16.20 2.61
CA LEU A 168 9.75 15.82 3.76
C LEU A 168 10.33 14.63 4.52
N ARG A 169 11.01 13.70 3.83
CA ARG A 169 11.67 12.55 4.46
C ARG A 169 12.68 13.00 5.51
N VAL A 170 13.47 14.04 5.20
CA VAL A 170 14.46 14.60 6.13
C VAL A 170 13.79 15.12 7.41
N ILE A 171 12.64 15.80 7.27
CA ILE A 171 11.87 16.35 8.38
C ILE A 171 11.29 15.22 9.24
N VAL A 172 10.60 14.27 8.61
CA VAL A 172 10.00 13.09 9.27
C VAL A 172 11.04 12.28 10.03
N ASP A 173 12.22 12.06 9.43
CA ASP A 173 13.30 11.30 10.07
C ASP A 173 13.87 12.04 11.28
N ALA A 174 13.97 13.37 11.21
CA ALA A 174 14.40 14.22 12.32
C ALA A 174 13.38 14.20 13.48
N GLU A 175 12.08 14.33 13.19
CA GLU A 175 11.00 14.25 14.18
C GLU A 175 11.02 12.90 14.92
N ARG A 176 11.03 11.79 14.17
CA ARG A 176 11.09 10.44 14.74
C ARG A 176 12.34 10.22 15.59
N LYS A 177 13.48 10.81 15.20
CA LYS A 177 14.72 10.74 15.98
C LYS A 177 14.59 11.52 17.29
N ALA A 178 14.00 12.72 17.25
CA ALA A 178 13.76 13.53 18.43
C ALA A 178 12.79 12.84 19.42
N GLU A 179 11.70 12.26 18.93
CA GLU A 179 10.74 11.50 19.73
C GLU A 179 11.40 10.30 20.44
N ARG A 180 12.20 9.51 19.71
CA ARG A 180 12.94 8.39 20.29
C ARG A 180 13.89 8.84 21.40
N ARG A 181 14.60 9.95 21.20
CA ARG A 181 15.51 10.52 22.19
C ARG A 181 14.75 10.98 23.44
N ALA A 182 13.66 11.72 23.27
CA ALA A 182 12.83 12.18 24.39
C ALA A 182 12.24 11.01 25.20
N TYR A 183 11.84 9.92 24.52
CA TYR A 183 11.38 8.71 25.18
C TYR A 183 12.48 8.03 26.02
N GLN A 184 13.70 7.94 25.48
CA GLN A 184 14.85 7.39 26.21
C GLN A 184 15.22 8.22 27.44
N GLU A 185 15.22 9.55 27.33
CA GLU A 185 15.50 10.46 28.45
C GLU A 185 14.45 10.33 29.57
N LYS A 186 13.15 10.20 29.21
CA LYS A 186 12.07 9.94 30.19
C LYS A 186 12.27 8.62 30.95
N ILE A 187 12.69 7.56 30.26
CA ILE A 187 12.97 6.26 30.90
C ILE A 187 14.19 6.36 31.82
N ALA A 188 15.24 7.07 31.39
CA ALA A 188 16.47 7.22 32.16
C ALA A 188 16.27 8.07 33.42
N GLY A 189 15.45 9.12 33.36
CA GLY A 189 15.14 9.97 34.53
C GLY A 189 14.08 9.41 35.49
N SER A 190 13.48 8.25 35.17
CA SER A 190 12.52 7.55 36.04
C SER A 190 13.15 6.39 36.85
N ARG A 191 14.49 6.28 36.84
CA ARG A 191 15.28 5.32 37.63
C ARG A 191 16.09 6.05 38.69
#